data_AF-A0AAV7XSD4-F1
#
_entry.id   AF-A0AAV7XSD4-F1
#
_cell.length_a   1.000
_cell.length_b   1.000
_cell.length_c   1.000
_cell.angle_alpha   90.00
_cell.angle_beta   90.00
_cell.angle_gamma   90.00
#
_symmetry.space_group_name_H-M   'P 1'
#
loop_
_entity.id
_entity.type
_entity.pdbx_description
1 polymer ?
#
loop_
_entity_poly.entity_id
_entity_poly.type
_entity_poly.pdbx_seq_one_letter_code
_entity_poly.pdbx_strand_id
1 'polypeptide(L)'
;MYEGLETHFKRQSEIEKSGAYIKPKSFSLGTALEDRVENGCVVKVPVNLIGQFIEFRYVLKGFLELPGVFDEILTYVRHLEFGDKFVLPLSFSYDDYETNKELGTHTGVYNMGAGCICISCLPPKFRSQLENIFLVLLIHAGDRVKGNAETFRKVIDELKYLEEEGISVVTSDGNVTVYFALALVYGDNKGANGVLGFVESFSRAKHYCRICFENIETMKKQVVADPAKRRTCETYEHDLVVDNASLTGRKGECVFNELKFFHVSENVHVDTMHDLDEGVWKYLMYDVVFYLYRQKRFSIDYLNEIIQGFSYGPNEMRNKPPLISHDDLTKHKRIRFNANEFRCFLRYFGLMFGHLVKDEDKDVWNLYLIARQIQDIVTAPKVFSFDIPVLRQLIMEHHTEYMRLFEKDLKPKFHFMVHEPEILELLGPLDPISTYRSEAKYKEGSDVAQKSHNRINLPFTIAKRHQLKLAFRFLSGRGLVPKFEYTALHCVPVQSVKNYDKFSHVIPADRQGVWNCVNKLKVNGAQYYLGAVVLLSLRPDNLPVFGSICVISLPDDSLAFLVVQKLEIIRFDRHVHAYEVKMGNQWHFVEIDTLLHFWPTHVRFINNVHHVSYRCSVSTFAKSRVI
;
A
#
# COMPACT_ATOMS: atom_id res chain seq x y z
N MET A 1 -13.76 6.27 -39.35
CA MET A 1 -13.19 6.28 -37.98
C MET A 1 -11.89 5.43 -37.84
N TYR A 2 -11.54 4.56 -38.81
CA TYR A 2 -10.26 3.80 -38.82
C TYR A 2 -9.51 3.86 -40.15
N GLU A 3 -9.73 4.90 -40.96
CA GLU A 3 -9.04 5.04 -42.24
C GLU A 3 -7.53 5.20 -41.98
N GLY A 4 -6.72 4.34 -42.61
CA GLY A 4 -5.28 4.22 -42.32
C GLY A 4 -4.92 3.36 -41.10
N LEU A 5 -5.90 2.85 -40.34
CA LEU A 5 -5.73 2.10 -39.09
C LEU A 5 -6.51 0.76 -39.09
N GLU A 6 -6.77 0.19 -40.26
CA GLU A 6 -7.71 -0.94 -40.42
C GLU A 6 -7.16 -2.24 -39.85
N THR A 7 -5.85 -2.46 -39.94
CA THR A 7 -5.21 -3.69 -39.46
C THR A 7 -4.56 -3.48 -38.09
N HIS A 8 -4.41 -4.56 -37.33
CA HIS A 8 -3.66 -4.53 -36.06
C HIS A 8 -2.22 -4.04 -36.28
N PHE A 9 -1.60 -4.42 -37.40
CA PHE A 9 -0.26 -3.96 -37.77
C PHE A 9 -0.20 -2.44 -37.95
N LYS A 10 -1.14 -1.85 -38.72
CA LYS A 10 -1.21 -0.40 -38.91
C LYS A 10 -1.40 0.34 -37.58
N ARG A 11 -2.31 -0.15 -36.73
CA ARG A 11 -2.52 0.41 -35.38
C ARG A 11 -1.28 0.36 -34.51
N GLN A 12 -0.59 -0.78 -34.47
CA GLN A 12 0.65 -0.94 -33.71
C GLN A 12 1.75 -0.01 -34.24
N SER A 13 1.87 0.09 -35.57
CA SER A 13 2.87 0.96 -36.21
C SER A 13 2.63 2.43 -35.91
N GLU A 14 1.38 2.92 -35.97
CA GLU A 14 1.07 4.31 -35.62
C GLU A 14 1.30 4.61 -34.14
N ILE A 15 0.96 3.67 -33.24
CA ILE A 15 1.27 3.80 -31.81
C ILE A 15 2.80 3.88 -31.58
N GLU A 16 3.59 3.08 -32.29
CA GLU A 16 5.06 3.14 -32.22
C GLU A 16 5.62 4.45 -32.75
N LYS A 17 5.10 4.96 -33.87
CA LYS A 17 5.50 6.25 -34.45
C LYS A 17 5.16 7.44 -33.57
N SER A 18 4.12 7.34 -32.74
CA SER A 18 3.71 8.43 -31.85
C SER A 18 4.70 8.75 -30.74
N GLY A 19 5.67 7.86 -30.46
CA GLY A 19 6.59 7.99 -29.33
C GLY A 19 5.96 7.69 -27.95
N ALA A 20 4.64 7.54 -27.86
CA ALA A 20 3.93 7.24 -26.61
C ALA A 20 4.15 5.79 -26.12
N TYR A 21 4.44 4.86 -27.03
CA TYR A 21 4.71 3.47 -26.67
C TYR A 21 6.20 3.21 -26.46
N ILE A 22 6.57 3.04 -25.20
CA ILE A 22 7.94 2.74 -24.80
C ILE A 22 8.11 1.22 -24.87
N LYS A 23 8.71 0.76 -25.97
CA LYS A 23 8.82 -0.67 -26.27
C LYS A 23 9.73 -1.37 -25.25
N PRO A 24 9.28 -2.49 -24.63
CA PRO A 24 10.15 -3.32 -23.79
C PRO A 24 11.35 -3.82 -24.59
N LYS A 25 12.54 -3.73 -23.99
CA LYS A 25 13.80 -4.22 -24.53
C LYS A 25 14.15 -5.54 -23.87
N SER A 26 14.25 -6.60 -24.68
CA SER A 26 14.79 -7.88 -24.22
C SER A 26 16.27 -7.74 -23.91
N PHE A 27 16.73 -8.35 -22.82
CA PHE A 27 18.14 -8.47 -22.50
C PHE A 27 18.45 -9.89 -22.00
N SER A 28 19.69 -10.34 -22.19
CA SER A 28 20.12 -11.65 -21.71
C SER A 28 20.50 -11.57 -20.23
N LEU A 29 20.01 -12.52 -19.44
CA LEU A 29 20.42 -12.78 -18.06
C LEU A 29 21.55 -13.82 -17.98
N GLY A 30 21.96 -14.36 -19.13
CA GLY A 30 22.86 -15.50 -19.26
C GLY A 30 22.19 -16.71 -19.92
N THR A 31 22.78 -17.89 -19.72
CA THR A 31 22.34 -19.16 -20.34
C THR A 31 22.00 -20.23 -19.29
N ALA A 32 21.00 -21.05 -19.56
CA ALA A 32 20.69 -22.26 -18.78
C ALA A 32 20.68 -23.48 -19.71
N LEU A 33 20.81 -24.68 -19.14
CA LEU A 33 20.63 -25.93 -19.88
C LEU A 33 19.18 -26.39 -19.68
N GLU A 34 18.45 -26.56 -20.79
CA GLU A 34 17.13 -27.17 -20.79
C GLU A 34 17.16 -28.54 -21.47
N ASP A 35 16.36 -29.46 -20.96
CA ASP A 35 16.15 -30.76 -21.58
C ASP A 35 15.26 -30.61 -22.82
N ARG A 36 15.74 -31.02 -23.99
CA ARG A 36 14.97 -31.10 -25.23
C ARG A 36 14.99 -32.51 -25.79
N VAL A 37 13.88 -32.91 -26.41
CA VAL A 37 13.80 -34.18 -27.13
C VAL A 37 14.25 -33.93 -28.56
N GLU A 38 15.43 -34.45 -28.92
CA GLU A 38 15.96 -34.44 -30.28
C GLU A 38 16.16 -35.89 -30.73
N ASN A 39 15.53 -36.26 -31.85
CA ASN A 39 15.58 -37.62 -32.41
C ASN A 39 15.23 -38.73 -31.40
N GLY A 40 14.32 -38.48 -30.46
CA GLY A 40 13.91 -39.43 -29.42
C GLY A 40 14.85 -39.54 -28.21
N CYS A 41 15.96 -38.79 -28.20
CA CYS A 41 16.87 -38.68 -27.07
C CYS A 41 16.66 -37.35 -26.32
N VAL A 42 16.78 -37.38 -24.99
CA VAL A 42 16.83 -36.16 -24.19
C VAL A 42 18.25 -35.61 -24.25
N VAL A 43 18.41 -34.43 -24.84
CA VAL A 43 19.67 -33.69 -24.92
C VAL A 43 19.56 -32.39 -24.12
N LYS A 44 20.66 -31.96 -23.50
CA LYS A 44 20.73 -30.67 -22.80
C LYS A 44 21.17 -29.59 -23.77
N VAL A 45 20.30 -28.65 -24.06
CA VAL A 45 20.56 -27.56 -24.99
C VAL A 45 20.69 -26.25 -24.21
N PRO A 46 21.72 -25.42 -24.48
CA PRO A 46 21.81 -24.09 -23.90
C PRO A 46 20.69 -23.20 -24.43
N VAL A 47 19.92 -22.61 -23.51
CA VAL A 47 18.85 -21.66 -23.78
C VAL A 47 19.20 -20.32 -23.15
N ASN A 48 19.00 -19.24 -23.89
CA ASN A 48 19.16 -17.89 -23.37
C ASN A 48 18.02 -17.55 -22.41
N LEU A 49 18.39 -17.15 -21.20
CA LEU A 49 17.46 -16.57 -20.23
C LEU A 49 17.24 -15.11 -20.60
N ILE A 50 15.98 -14.71 -20.77
CA ILE A 50 15.64 -13.39 -21.32
C ILE A 50 14.77 -12.63 -20.32
N GLY A 51 15.28 -11.47 -19.90
CA GLY A 51 14.53 -10.46 -19.16
C GLY A 51 13.95 -9.40 -20.09
N GLN A 52 12.98 -8.65 -19.57
CA GLN A 52 12.41 -7.47 -20.22
C GLN A 52 12.69 -6.24 -19.38
N PHE A 53 13.28 -5.23 -20.02
CA PHE A 53 13.59 -3.95 -19.43
C PHE A 53 12.81 -2.84 -20.14
N ILE A 54 12.30 -1.88 -19.39
CA ILE A 54 11.67 -0.68 -19.92
C ILE A 54 12.54 0.50 -19.53
N GLU A 55 13.02 1.25 -20.53
CA GLU A 55 13.79 2.49 -20.34
C GLU A 55 12.91 3.55 -19.70
N PHE A 56 12.92 3.57 -18.38
CA PHE A 56 11.97 4.35 -17.62
C PHE A 56 12.28 5.84 -17.60
N ARG A 57 13.42 6.30 -18.11
CA ARG A 57 13.61 7.73 -18.42
C ARG A 57 12.53 8.27 -19.36
N TYR A 58 12.12 7.50 -20.36
CA TYR A 58 11.06 7.90 -21.29
C TYR A 58 9.67 7.81 -20.65
N VAL A 59 9.48 6.85 -19.73
CA VAL A 59 8.24 6.74 -18.95
C VAL A 59 8.08 7.97 -18.06
N LEU A 60 9.14 8.33 -17.33
CA LEU A 60 9.17 9.49 -16.45
C LEU A 60 8.98 10.79 -17.24
N LYS A 61 9.67 10.96 -18.38
CA LYS A 61 9.48 12.12 -19.25
C LYS A 61 8.03 12.24 -19.71
N GLY A 62 7.50 11.18 -20.34
CA GLY A 62 6.12 11.17 -20.83
C GLY A 62 5.09 11.39 -19.72
N PHE A 63 5.36 10.93 -18.50
CA PHE A 63 4.49 11.15 -17.35
C PHE A 63 4.56 12.58 -16.82
N LEU A 64 5.74 13.17 -16.66
CA LEU A 64 5.91 14.53 -16.15
C LEU A 64 5.39 15.59 -17.14
N GLU A 65 5.43 15.30 -18.45
CA GLU A 65 4.90 16.18 -19.51
C GLU A 65 3.39 16.08 -19.70
N LEU A 66 2.70 15.19 -18.97
CA LEU A 66 1.24 15.17 -18.98
C LEU A 66 0.68 16.45 -18.31
N PRO A 67 -0.50 16.94 -18.76
CA PRO A 67 -1.10 18.16 -18.21
C PRO A 67 -1.22 18.16 -16.68
N GLY A 68 -0.66 19.19 -16.04
CA GLY A 68 -0.74 19.44 -14.60
C GLY A 68 0.03 18.47 -13.71
N VAL A 69 0.73 17.46 -14.26
CA VAL A 69 1.47 16.49 -13.43
C VAL A 69 2.65 17.15 -12.73
N PHE A 70 3.48 17.88 -13.49
CA PHE A 70 4.66 18.54 -12.94
C PHE A 70 4.28 19.61 -11.89
N ASP A 71 3.27 20.43 -12.18
CA ASP A 71 2.81 21.50 -11.30
C ASP A 71 2.21 20.96 -9.99
N GLU A 72 1.48 19.86 -10.05
CA GLU A 72 0.91 19.20 -8.87
C GLU A 72 2.03 18.62 -7.98
N ILE A 73 3.09 18.04 -8.58
CA ILE A 73 4.27 17.59 -7.84
C ILE A 73 4.95 18.79 -7.17
N LEU A 74 5.21 19.88 -7.89
CA LEU A 74 5.82 21.09 -7.32
C LEU A 74 5.01 21.67 -6.16
N THR A 75 3.69 21.73 -6.32
CA THR A 75 2.77 22.23 -5.29
C THR A 75 2.83 21.38 -4.02
N TYR A 76 2.95 20.06 -4.17
CA TYR A 76 3.02 19.13 -3.05
C TYR A 76 4.39 19.12 -2.37
N VAL A 77 5.47 19.23 -3.16
CA VAL A 77 6.85 19.03 -2.68
C VAL A 77 7.45 20.29 -2.07
N ARG A 78 6.97 21.48 -2.47
CA ARG A 78 7.49 22.82 -2.15
C ARG A 78 9.02 22.98 -2.20
N HIS A 79 9.85 22.24 -1.47
CA HIS A 79 11.31 22.42 -1.40
C HIS A 79 12.11 21.09 -1.31
N LEU A 80 12.33 20.41 -2.43
CA LEU A 80 13.42 19.42 -2.57
C LEU A 80 14.41 19.93 -3.63
N GLU A 81 15.18 20.96 -3.27
CA GLU A 81 16.32 21.41 -4.07
C GLU A 81 17.60 20.81 -3.47
N PHE A 82 18.33 20.03 -4.26
CA PHE A 82 19.66 19.54 -3.88
C PHE A 82 20.70 20.39 -4.62
N GLY A 83 21.13 21.47 -3.97
CA GLY A 83 21.89 22.53 -4.64
C GLY A 83 21.05 23.18 -5.74
N ASP A 84 21.63 23.37 -6.92
CA ASP A 84 20.95 24.00 -8.08
C ASP A 84 20.13 22.99 -8.93
N LYS A 85 20.02 21.73 -8.51
CA LYS A 85 19.34 20.66 -9.26
C LYS A 85 17.95 20.37 -8.70
N PHE A 86 16.97 20.27 -9.60
CA PHE A 86 15.64 19.76 -9.28
C PHE A 86 15.65 18.23 -9.27
N VAL A 87 15.54 17.62 -8.09
CA VAL A 87 15.67 16.16 -7.89
C VAL A 87 14.36 15.56 -7.40
N LEU A 88 13.84 14.56 -8.11
CA LEU A 88 12.67 13.79 -7.67
C LEU A 88 13.08 12.43 -7.09
N PRO A 89 12.67 12.09 -5.85
CA PRO A 89 12.95 10.78 -5.27
C PRO A 89 12.13 9.68 -5.95
N LEU A 90 12.79 8.55 -6.23
CA LEU A 90 12.17 7.32 -6.72
C LEU A 90 12.13 6.25 -5.62
N SER A 91 11.07 5.45 -5.60
CA SER A 91 11.04 4.17 -4.88
C SER A 91 11.02 3.02 -5.88
N PHE A 92 11.86 2.00 -5.67
CA PHE A 92 11.90 0.76 -6.44
C PHE A 92 11.31 -0.37 -5.60
N SER A 93 10.26 -1.02 -6.09
CA SER A 93 9.73 -2.25 -5.50
C SER A 93 10.08 -3.45 -6.34
N TYR A 94 10.42 -4.56 -5.71
CA TYR A 94 10.61 -5.84 -6.40
C TYR A 94 9.95 -6.97 -5.62
N ASP A 95 9.23 -7.84 -6.33
CA ASP A 95 8.73 -9.09 -5.75
C ASP A 95 8.52 -10.16 -6.84
N ASP A 96 8.43 -11.41 -6.39
CA ASP A 96 8.08 -12.56 -7.21
C ASP A 96 6.59 -12.89 -7.03
N TYR A 97 5.84 -13.00 -8.13
CA TYR A 97 4.42 -13.35 -8.08
C TYR A 97 4.05 -14.52 -8.99
N GLU A 98 3.01 -15.25 -8.59
CA GLU A 98 2.52 -16.40 -9.32
C GLU A 98 1.57 -16.00 -10.47
N THR A 99 1.81 -16.58 -11.65
CA THR A 99 0.99 -16.37 -12.85
C THR A 99 -0.08 -17.44 -13.06
N ASN A 100 0.08 -18.64 -12.49
CA ASN A 100 -0.78 -19.81 -12.75
C ASN A 100 -1.26 -20.48 -11.44
N LYS A 101 -2.20 -19.83 -10.71
CA LYS A 101 -2.78 -20.40 -9.48
C LYS A 101 -3.56 -21.71 -9.67
N GLU A 102 -3.95 -22.05 -10.91
CA GLU A 102 -4.88 -23.15 -11.20
C GLU A 102 -4.20 -24.51 -11.45
N LEU A 103 -2.87 -24.58 -11.58
CA LEU A 103 -2.18 -25.79 -12.05
C LEU A 103 -1.51 -26.66 -10.97
N GLY A 104 -1.76 -26.42 -9.68
CA GLY A 104 -1.55 -27.32 -8.53
C GLY A 104 -0.17 -28.01 -8.38
N THR A 105 0.21 -28.88 -9.32
CA THR A 105 1.45 -29.66 -9.38
C THR A 105 2.66 -28.89 -9.95
N HIS A 106 2.45 -27.76 -10.65
CA HIS A 106 3.51 -26.90 -11.21
C HIS A 106 3.63 -25.51 -10.54
N THR A 107 3.08 -25.38 -9.33
CA THR A 107 3.15 -24.18 -8.48
C THR A 107 4.61 -23.69 -8.37
N GLY A 108 4.86 -22.43 -8.71
CA GLY A 108 6.20 -21.81 -8.63
C GLY A 108 7.07 -21.83 -9.90
N VAL A 109 6.80 -22.70 -10.88
CA VAL A 109 7.63 -22.82 -12.10
C VAL A 109 7.53 -21.59 -13.01
N TYR A 110 6.36 -20.96 -13.06
CA TYR A 110 6.07 -19.81 -13.93
C TYR A 110 5.98 -18.49 -13.14
N ASN A 111 6.61 -18.43 -11.97
CA ASN A 111 6.65 -17.19 -11.19
C ASN A 111 7.39 -16.11 -11.98
N MET A 112 6.87 -14.90 -11.93
CA MET A 112 7.49 -13.72 -12.52
C MET A 112 8.15 -12.91 -11.43
N GLY A 113 9.38 -12.47 -11.66
CA GLY A 113 10.02 -11.44 -10.86
C GLY A 113 9.78 -10.08 -11.51
N ALA A 114 9.18 -9.13 -10.81
CA ALA A 114 8.87 -7.81 -11.35
C ALA A 114 9.46 -6.69 -10.50
N GLY A 115 10.15 -5.77 -11.16
CA GLY A 115 10.59 -4.49 -10.61
C GLY A 115 9.69 -3.36 -11.09
N CYS A 116 9.21 -2.53 -10.16
CA CYS A 116 8.41 -1.34 -10.45
C CYS A 116 9.05 -0.09 -9.81
N ILE A 117 8.87 1.07 -10.42
CA ILE A 117 9.23 2.37 -9.84
C ILE A 117 8.00 3.24 -9.58
N CYS A 118 8.11 4.12 -8.59
CA CYS A 118 7.17 5.20 -8.32
C CYS A 118 7.95 6.50 -8.04
N ILE A 119 7.38 7.65 -8.42
CA ILE A 119 7.84 8.95 -7.92
C ILE A 119 7.33 9.08 -6.48
N SER A 120 8.24 9.06 -5.51
CA SER A 120 7.91 8.99 -4.07
C SER A 120 7.12 10.20 -3.60
N CYS A 121 7.36 11.34 -4.22
CA CYS A 121 6.79 12.61 -3.84
C CYS A 121 5.48 12.97 -4.57
N LEU A 122 4.83 12.01 -5.23
CA LEU A 122 3.46 12.21 -5.72
C LEU A 122 2.48 12.40 -4.54
N PRO A 123 1.46 13.28 -4.67
CA PRO A 123 0.44 13.40 -3.64
C PRO A 123 -0.21 12.03 -3.33
N PRO A 124 -0.49 11.70 -2.06
CA PRO A 124 -0.91 10.34 -1.67
C PRO A 124 -2.12 9.78 -2.44
N LYS A 125 -3.09 10.65 -2.78
CA LYS A 125 -4.28 10.29 -3.57
C LYS A 125 -3.96 9.80 -4.98
N PHE A 126 -2.85 10.26 -5.55
CA PHE A 126 -2.35 9.85 -6.87
C PHE A 126 -1.30 8.77 -6.77
N ARG A 127 -0.37 8.84 -5.81
CA ARG A 127 0.67 7.82 -5.60
C ARG A 127 0.08 6.41 -5.46
N SER A 128 -1.08 6.30 -4.82
CA SER A 128 -1.77 5.02 -4.66
C SER A 128 -2.45 4.49 -5.94
N GLN A 129 -2.53 5.23 -7.04
CA GLN A 129 -3.16 4.73 -8.27
C GLN A 129 -2.21 3.79 -9.05
N LEU A 130 -2.71 2.63 -9.51
CA LEU A 130 -1.89 1.63 -10.21
C LEU A 130 -1.29 2.12 -11.53
N GLU A 131 -1.85 3.18 -12.11
CA GLU A 131 -1.34 3.82 -13.32
C GLU A 131 -0.17 4.78 -13.08
N ASN A 132 0.15 5.07 -11.82
CA ASN A 132 1.33 5.83 -11.40
C ASN A 132 2.43 4.92 -10.81
N ILE A 133 2.26 3.60 -10.92
CA ILE A 133 3.26 2.57 -10.59
C ILE A 133 3.75 1.99 -11.90
N PHE A 134 5.03 2.20 -12.21
CA PHE A 134 5.60 1.90 -13.52
C PHE A 134 6.40 0.61 -13.47
N LEU A 135 6.00 -0.40 -14.25
CA LEU A 135 6.80 -1.60 -14.45
C LEU A 135 8.08 -1.22 -15.20
N VAL A 136 9.25 -1.65 -14.70
CA VAL A 136 10.56 -1.35 -15.31
C VAL A 136 11.39 -2.59 -15.63
N LEU A 137 11.16 -3.67 -14.89
CA LEU A 137 11.88 -4.93 -15.03
C LEU A 137 10.88 -6.09 -14.92
N LEU A 138 11.00 -7.08 -15.80
CA LEU A 138 10.25 -8.32 -15.71
C LEU A 138 11.08 -9.51 -16.18
N ILE A 139 11.21 -10.52 -15.32
CA ILE A 139 11.97 -11.74 -15.57
C ILE A 139 11.16 -12.97 -15.14
N HIS A 140 11.57 -14.16 -15.58
CA HIS A 140 11.16 -15.36 -14.85
C HIS A 140 11.87 -15.37 -13.49
N ALA A 141 11.13 -15.58 -12.40
CA ALA A 141 11.70 -15.52 -11.04
C ALA A 141 12.83 -16.56 -10.85
N GLY A 142 12.69 -17.73 -11.48
CA GLY A 142 13.72 -18.78 -11.50
C GLY A 142 15.03 -18.36 -12.17
N ASP A 143 15.02 -17.34 -13.03
CA ASP A 143 16.23 -16.89 -13.74
C ASP A 143 17.12 -16.00 -12.85
N ARG A 144 16.60 -15.51 -11.71
CA ARG A 144 17.38 -14.73 -10.73
C ARG A 144 18.54 -15.53 -10.10
N VAL A 145 18.61 -16.84 -10.33
CA VAL A 145 19.77 -17.68 -9.95
C VAL A 145 21.07 -17.19 -10.57
N LYS A 146 21.01 -16.38 -11.62
CA LYS A 146 22.16 -15.70 -12.24
C LYS A 146 22.74 -14.58 -11.39
N GLY A 147 22.05 -14.19 -10.33
CA GLY A 147 22.49 -13.18 -9.37
C GLY A 147 21.90 -11.81 -9.64
N ASN A 148 21.99 -10.95 -8.61
CA ASN A 148 21.43 -9.61 -8.64
C ASN A 148 22.16 -8.70 -9.62
N ALA A 149 23.47 -8.90 -9.84
CA ALA A 149 24.26 -8.08 -10.74
C ALA A 149 23.69 -8.15 -12.18
N GLU A 150 23.52 -9.36 -12.72
CA GLU A 150 22.95 -9.55 -14.06
C GLU A 150 21.47 -9.14 -14.12
N THR A 151 20.70 -9.46 -13.06
CA THR A 151 19.26 -9.19 -13.02
C THR A 151 18.94 -7.70 -13.04
N PHE A 152 19.67 -6.90 -12.26
CA PHE A 152 19.37 -5.49 -12.04
C PHE A 152 20.30 -4.54 -12.80
N ARG A 153 21.31 -5.02 -13.54
CA ARG A 153 22.27 -4.18 -14.28
C ARG A 153 21.57 -3.08 -15.08
N LYS A 154 20.56 -3.43 -15.89
CA LYS A 154 19.82 -2.46 -16.70
C LYS A 154 19.07 -1.42 -15.88
N VAL A 155 18.55 -1.79 -14.71
CA VAL A 155 17.87 -0.85 -13.80
C VAL A 155 18.90 0.09 -13.17
N ILE A 156 20.04 -0.43 -12.73
CA ILE A 156 21.12 0.36 -12.11
C ILE A 156 21.71 1.35 -13.13
N ASP A 157 22.03 0.90 -14.34
CA ASP A 157 22.57 1.76 -15.41
C ASP A 157 21.61 2.91 -15.74
N GLU A 158 20.30 2.64 -15.74
CA GLU A 158 19.27 3.67 -15.97
C GLU A 158 19.16 4.64 -14.79
N LEU A 159 19.23 4.15 -13.55
CA LEU A 159 19.24 4.99 -12.35
C LEU A 159 20.48 5.91 -12.31
N LYS A 160 21.67 5.39 -12.66
CA LYS A 160 22.90 6.18 -12.78
C LYS A 160 22.74 7.33 -13.79
N TYR A 161 22.17 7.03 -14.95
CA TYR A 161 21.87 8.07 -15.94
C TYR A 161 20.94 9.15 -15.37
N LEU A 162 19.90 8.77 -14.64
CA LEU A 162 18.93 9.72 -14.10
C LEU A 162 19.48 10.57 -12.94
N GLU A 163 20.43 10.07 -12.16
CA GLU A 163 21.07 10.85 -11.08
C GLU A 163 22.18 11.79 -11.58
N GLU A 164 22.88 11.40 -12.65
CA GLU A 164 24.01 12.16 -13.22
C GLU A 164 23.56 13.18 -14.29
N GLU A 165 22.79 12.71 -15.28
CA GLU A 165 22.39 13.47 -16.47
C GLU A 165 20.98 14.05 -16.35
N GLY A 166 20.06 13.32 -15.72
CA GLY A 166 18.65 13.69 -15.60
C GLY A 166 17.89 13.59 -16.94
N ILE A 167 16.68 14.17 -16.99
CA ILE A 167 15.87 14.27 -18.20
C ILE A 167 15.37 15.71 -18.39
N SER A 168 15.31 16.17 -19.64
CA SER A 168 14.67 17.45 -19.97
C SER A 168 13.15 17.25 -20.08
N VAL A 169 12.38 17.99 -19.30
CA VAL A 169 10.91 17.99 -19.25
C VAL A 169 10.40 19.33 -19.79
N VAL A 170 9.45 19.28 -20.72
CA VAL A 170 8.75 20.47 -21.20
C VAL A 170 7.62 20.81 -20.23
N THR A 171 7.68 21.97 -19.59
CA THR A 171 6.64 22.49 -18.69
C THR A 171 5.97 23.73 -19.30
N SER A 172 4.92 24.25 -18.65
CA SER A 172 4.31 25.52 -19.04
C SER A 172 5.27 26.71 -18.96
N ASP A 173 6.26 26.64 -18.06
CA ASP A 173 7.23 27.71 -17.79
C ASP A 173 8.54 27.54 -18.58
N GLY A 174 8.64 26.49 -19.40
CA GLY A 174 9.79 26.20 -20.26
C GLY A 174 10.39 24.81 -20.04
N ASN A 175 11.60 24.60 -20.53
CA ASN A 175 12.28 23.33 -20.36
C ASN A 175 13.01 23.30 -19.02
N VAL A 176 12.72 22.30 -18.19
CA VAL A 176 13.39 22.07 -16.91
C VAL A 176 14.13 20.74 -16.98
N THR A 177 15.38 20.71 -16.52
CA THR A 177 16.11 19.45 -16.33
C THR A 177 15.77 18.87 -14.96
N VAL A 178 15.19 17.67 -14.95
CA VAL A 178 14.78 16.93 -13.76
C VAL A 178 15.72 15.77 -13.54
N TYR A 179 16.34 15.71 -12.37
CA TYR A 179 17.18 14.61 -11.92
C TYR A 179 16.38 13.68 -11.00
N PHE A 180 16.88 12.46 -10.79
CA PHE A 180 16.24 11.52 -9.89
C PHE A 180 17.25 10.82 -9.00
N ALA A 181 16.85 10.51 -7.77
CA ALA A 181 17.63 9.71 -6.84
C ALA A 181 16.79 8.55 -6.32
N LEU A 182 17.39 7.37 -6.22
CA LEU A 182 16.71 6.22 -5.59
C LEU A 182 16.67 6.43 -4.08
N ALA A 183 15.48 6.72 -3.55
CA ALA A 183 15.27 6.97 -2.12
C ALA A 183 14.92 5.71 -1.33
N LEU A 184 14.35 4.69 -1.98
CA LEU A 184 13.86 3.50 -1.29
C LEU A 184 13.83 2.28 -2.20
N VAL A 185 14.37 1.15 -1.73
CA VAL A 185 14.14 -0.20 -2.24
C VAL A 185 13.27 -0.95 -1.24
N TYR A 186 12.12 -1.46 -1.68
CA TYR A 186 11.16 -2.13 -0.80
C TYR A 186 10.49 -3.35 -1.42
N GLY A 187 9.88 -4.17 -0.58
CA GLY A 187 9.20 -5.42 -0.94
C GLY A 187 8.81 -6.17 0.33
N ASP A 188 8.23 -7.36 0.19
CA ASP A 188 8.12 -8.26 1.33
C ASP A 188 9.53 -8.56 1.89
N ASN A 189 9.64 -8.99 3.14
CA ASN A 189 10.97 -9.14 3.75
C ASN A 189 11.86 -10.13 2.98
N LYS A 190 11.27 -11.15 2.36
CA LYS A 190 12.00 -12.16 1.59
C LYS A 190 12.58 -11.57 0.31
N GLY A 191 11.76 -10.88 -0.47
CA GLY A 191 12.11 -10.19 -1.70
C GLY A 191 13.09 -9.06 -1.44
N ALA A 192 12.82 -8.19 -0.47
CA ALA A 192 13.70 -7.10 -0.09
C ALA A 192 15.09 -7.61 0.36
N ASN A 193 15.17 -8.60 1.25
CA ASN A 193 16.45 -9.20 1.63
C ASN A 193 17.16 -9.81 0.41
N GLY A 194 16.44 -10.55 -0.44
CA GLY A 194 17.01 -11.18 -1.62
C GLY A 194 17.61 -10.18 -2.61
N VAL A 195 16.93 -9.08 -2.88
CA VAL A 195 17.37 -8.00 -3.78
C VAL A 195 18.55 -7.22 -3.20
N LEU A 196 18.56 -6.99 -1.89
CA LEU A 196 19.59 -6.22 -1.19
C LEU A 196 20.80 -7.05 -0.73
N GLY A 197 20.86 -8.35 -1.09
CA GLY A 197 22.00 -9.20 -0.81
C GLY A 197 22.04 -9.79 0.61
N PHE A 198 20.91 -9.84 1.32
CA PHE A 198 20.77 -10.45 2.64
C PHE A 198 20.13 -11.84 2.57
N VAL A 199 20.30 -12.63 3.63
CA VAL A 199 19.68 -13.96 3.77
C VAL A 199 18.14 -13.87 3.77
N GLU A 200 17.47 -14.76 3.03
CA GLU A 200 16.00 -14.82 3.01
C GLU A 200 15.39 -15.83 4.02
N SER A 201 16.19 -16.36 4.94
CA SER A 201 15.78 -17.38 5.92
C SER A 201 15.59 -16.81 7.32
N PHE A 202 14.34 -16.49 7.68
CA PHE A 202 14.00 -15.82 8.94
C PHE A 202 13.88 -16.75 10.16
N SER A 203 13.95 -18.06 9.95
CA SER A 203 13.82 -19.05 11.05
C SER A 203 15.11 -19.79 11.38
N ARG A 204 16.15 -19.67 10.55
CA ARG A 204 17.42 -20.39 10.73
C ARG A 204 18.63 -19.48 10.73
N ALA A 205 18.60 -18.36 10.01
CA ALA A 205 19.73 -17.45 10.00
C ALA A 205 19.85 -16.75 11.36
N LYS A 206 21.09 -16.69 11.88
CA LYS A 206 21.39 -16.06 13.17
C LYS A 206 21.12 -14.56 13.15
N HIS A 207 21.33 -13.92 12.00
CA HIS A 207 21.17 -12.48 11.79
C HIS A 207 20.36 -12.25 10.51
N TYR A 208 19.03 -12.39 10.57
CA TYR A 208 18.19 -12.29 9.37
C TYR A 208 17.74 -10.85 9.06
N CYS A 209 17.89 -9.91 9.99
CA CYS A 209 17.44 -8.54 9.81
C CYS A 209 18.44 -7.75 8.97
N ARG A 210 17.93 -7.04 7.95
CA ARG A 210 18.72 -6.12 7.12
C ARG A 210 18.96 -4.76 7.78
N ILE A 211 18.23 -4.43 8.85
CA ILE A 211 18.32 -3.13 9.55
C ILE A 211 19.29 -3.21 10.74
N CYS A 212 19.37 -4.36 11.42
CA CYS A 212 20.24 -4.56 12.58
C CYS A 212 20.98 -5.91 12.56
N PHE A 213 21.99 -6.03 13.42
CA PHE A 213 22.81 -7.24 13.64
C PHE A 213 22.37 -8.07 14.86
N GLU A 214 21.15 -7.86 15.35
CA GLU A 214 20.67 -8.62 16.50
C GLU A 214 20.71 -10.15 16.21
N ASN A 215 20.89 -10.96 17.25
CA ASN A 215 20.85 -12.42 17.11
C ASN A 215 19.42 -12.95 17.22
N ILE A 216 19.08 -13.99 16.46
CA ILE A 216 17.76 -14.64 16.47
C ILE A 216 17.26 -15.01 17.88
N GLU A 217 18.13 -15.42 18.80
CA GLU A 217 17.73 -15.76 20.17
C GLU A 217 17.32 -14.51 20.97
N THR A 218 17.98 -13.37 20.75
CA THR A 218 17.55 -12.08 21.32
C THR A 218 16.26 -11.60 20.66
N MET A 219 16.17 -11.67 19.33
CA MET A 219 15.02 -11.20 18.56
C MET A 219 13.70 -11.89 18.97
N LYS A 220 13.75 -13.14 19.41
CA LYS A 220 12.59 -13.88 19.96
C LYS A 220 11.97 -13.25 21.21
N LYS A 221 12.70 -12.37 21.90
CA LYS A 221 12.27 -11.72 23.15
C LYS A 221 12.40 -10.19 23.09
N GLN A 222 12.79 -9.65 21.94
CA GLN A 222 13.08 -8.24 21.77
C GLN A 222 11.80 -7.43 21.63
N VAL A 223 11.61 -6.48 22.54
CA VAL A 223 10.44 -5.60 22.58
C VAL A 223 10.75 -4.18 22.05
N VAL A 224 12.04 -3.83 21.97
CA VAL A 224 12.55 -2.55 21.47
C VAL A 224 13.81 -2.80 20.65
N ALA A 225 13.97 -2.10 19.53
CA ALA A 225 15.20 -2.15 18.72
C ALA A 225 16.38 -1.57 19.51
N ASP A 226 17.54 -2.24 19.48
CA ASP A 226 18.77 -1.73 20.07
C ASP A 226 19.52 -0.86 19.03
N PRO A 227 19.63 0.47 19.25
CA PRO A 227 20.35 1.36 18.33
C PRO A 227 21.83 0.96 18.15
N ALA A 228 22.46 0.34 19.16
CA ALA A 228 23.84 -0.11 19.06
C ALA A 228 24.02 -1.31 18.12
N LYS A 229 22.92 -1.98 17.74
CA LYS A 229 22.91 -3.07 16.74
C LYS A 229 22.56 -2.60 15.34
N ARG A 230 22.26 -1.32 15.14
CA ARG A 230 21.89 -0.75 13.83
C ARG A 230 23.05 -0.90 12.84
N ARG A 231 22.76 -1.41 11.63
CA ARG A 231 23.77 -1.52 10.57
C ARG A 231 24.13 -0.14 10.01
N THR A 232 25.42 0.15 9.92
CA THR A 232 25.98 1.35 9.27
C THR A 232 26.81 0.98 8.03
N CYS A 233 27.25 1.98 7.27
CA CYS A 233 28.17 1.78 6.15
C CYS A 233 29.45 1.07 6.60
N GLU A 234 30.03 1.48 7.73
CA GLU A 234 31.28 0.91 8.26
C GLU A 234 31.10 -0.57 8.63
N THR A 235 29.99 -0.91 9.30
CA THR A 235 29.69 -2.31 9.63
C THR A 235 29.40 -3.15 8.38
N TYR A 236 28.84 -2.53 7.34
CA TYR A 236 28.59 -3.19 6.06
C TYR A 236 29.91 -3.53 5.34
N GLU A 237 30.87 -2.61 5.33
CA GLU A 237 32.22 -2.86 4.79
C GLU A 237 32.95 -3.98 5.57
N HIS A 238 32.82 -3.97 6.89
CA HIS A 238 33.34 -5.08 7.70
C HIS A 238 32.68 -6.42 7.35
N ASP A 239 31.37 -6.45 7.13
CA ASP A 239 30.64 -7.65 6.68
C ASP A 239 31.08 -8.13 5.29
N LEU A 240 31.51 -7.22 4.41
CA LEU A 240 32.08 -7.56 3.11
C LEU A 240 33.40 -8.32 3.28
N VAL A 241 34.26 -7.88 4.19
CA VAL A 241 35.54 -8.54 4.50
C VAL A 241 35.34 -9.89 5.18
N VAL A 242 34.38 -10.01 6.11
CA VAL A 242 34.09 -11.29 6.80
C VAL A 242 33.55 -12.35 5.85
N ASP A 243 32.78 -11.92 4.84
CA ASP A 243 32.18 -12.75 3.79
C ASP A 243 31.54 -14.07 4.25
N ASN A 244 30.82 -14.01 5.38
CA ASN A 244 30.16 -15.18 5.95
C ASN A 244 28.72 -14.89 6.37
N ALA A 245 27.77 -15.31 5.52
CA ALA A 245 26.34 -15.11 5.73
C ALA A 245 25.81 -15.66 7.07
N SER A 246 26.44 -16.70 7.63
CA SER A 246 26.03 -17.26 8.92
C SER A 246 26.40 -16.36 10.11
N LEU A 247 27.43 -15.52 9.95
CA LEU A 247 27.90 -14.56 10.96
C LEU A 247 27.31 -13.17 10.74
N THR A 248 27.12 -12.75 9.50
CA THR A 248 26.74 -11.36 9.16
C THR A 248 25.29 -11.22 8.72
N GLY A 249 24.65 -12.30 8.25
CA GLY A 249 23.34 -12.23 7.60
C GLY A 249 23.38 -11.73 6.15
N ARG A 250 24.56 -11.41 5.62
CA ARG A 250 24.78 -10.91 4.26
C ARG A 250 25.28 -12.04 3.35
N LYS A 251 24.67 -12.21 2.18
CA LYS A 251 25.06 -13.21 1.15
C LYS A 251 25.99 -12.64 0.09
N GLY A 252 25.95 -11.34 -0.15
CA GLY A 252 26.66 -10.70 -1.25
C GLY A 252 26.60 -9.19 -1.15
N GLU A 253 27.35 -8.52 -2.01
CA GLU A 253 27.30 -7.07 -2.15
C GLU A 253 25.93 -6.62 -2.69
N CYS A 254 25.43 -5.49 -2.20
CA CYS A 254 24.21 -4.89 -2.69
C CYS A 254 24.51 -4.12 -3.96
N VAL A 255 23.98 -4.58 -5.09
CA VAL A 255 24.19 -3.99 -6.42
C VAL A 255 23.71 -2.53 -6.53
N PHE A 256 22.81 -2.09 -5.65
CA PHE A 256 22.33 -0.71 -5.62
C PHE A 256 23.32 0.25 -4.94
N ASN A 257 24.31 -0.24 -4.21
CA ASN A 257 25.38 0.60 -3.65
C ASN A 257 26.26 1.23 -4.74
N GLU A 258 26.13 0.80 -6.00
CA GLU A 258 26.77 1.47 -7.14
C GLU A 258 26.20 2.88 -7.42
N LEU A 259 25.05 3.24 -6.85
CA LEU A 259 24.40 4.54 -7.04
C LEU A 259 24.97 5.60 -6.09
N LYS A 260 25.06 6.83 -6.56
CA LYS A 260 25.71 7.92 -5.81
C LYS A 260 24.98 8.29 -4.51
N PHE A 261 23.65 8.24 -4.52
CA PHE A 261 22.81 8.72 -3.42
C PHE A 261 22.10 7.60 -2.66
N PHE A 262 22.53 6.35 -2.83
CA PHE A 262 21.93 5.20 -2.16
C PHE A 262 23.00 4.33 -1.52
N HIS A 263 22.75 3.94 -0.27
CA HIS A 263 23.49 2.86 0.37
C HIS A 263 22.54 1.95 1.15
N VAL A 264 22.77 0.64 1.09
CA VAL A 264 21.87 -0.36 1.66
C VAL A 264 21.69 -0.25 3.17
N SER A 265 22.70 0.23 3.91
CA SER A 265 22.61 0.46 5.35
C SER A 265 21.65 1.61 5.71
N GLU A 266 21.38 2.52 4.77
CA GLU A 266 20.44 3.65 4.93
C GLU A 266 19.02 3.30 4.44
N ASN A 267 18.85 2.17 3.75
CA ASN A 267 17.55 1.68 3.29
C ASN A 267 16.76 1.01 4.45
N VAL A 268 16.33 1.82 5.41
CA VAL A 268 15.58 1.38 6.60
C VAL A 268 14.10 1.23 6.26
N HIS A 269 13.69 0.00 5.97
CA HIS A 269 12.30 -0.30 5.62
C HIS A 269 11.94 -1.73 5.96
N VAL A 270 10.69 -1.95 6.38
CA VAL A 270 10.00 -3.24 6.50
C VAL A 270 8.57 -3.06 5.98
N ASP A 271 7.93 -4.16 5.57
CA ASP A 271 6.60 -4.06 4.98
C ASP A 271 5.49 -4.27 6.01
N THR A 272 4.84 -3.17 6.39
CA THR A 272 3.71 -3.16 7.34
C THR A 272 2.57 -4.09 6.93
N MET A 273 2.28 -4.28 5.63
CA MET A 273 1.22 -5.21 5.20
C MET A 273 1.57 -6.64 5.58
N HIS A 274 2.72 -7.13 5.14
CA HIS A 274 3.14 -8.49 5.42
C HIS A 274 3.45 -8.69 6.91
N ASP A 275 4.09 -7.73 7.57
CA ASP A 275 4.55 -7.89 8.95
C ASP A 275 3.45 -7.72 9.97
N LEU A 276 2.49 -6.82 9.75
CA LEU A 276 1.37 -6.63 10.65
C LEU A 276 0.14 -7.39 10.17
N ASP A 277 -0.46 -7.00 9.05
CA ASP A 277 -1.77 -7.49 8.61
C ASP A 277 -1.75 -9.00 8.26
N GLU A 278 -0.72 -9.49 7.57
CA GLU A 278 -0.54 -10.94 7.32
C GLU A 278 0.30 -11.66 8.39
N GLY A 279 0.73 -10.91 9.41
CA GLY A 279 1.75 -11.30 10.35
C GLY A 279 1.31 -11.21 11.80
N VAL A 280 1.78 -10.18 12.50
CA VAL A 280 1.53 -9.94 13.92
C VAL A 280 0.03 -10.00 14.23
N TRP A 281 -0.82 -9.34 13.45
CA TRP A 281 -2.28 -9.35 13.65
C TRP A 281 -2.90 -10.71 13.40
N LYS A 282 -2.40 -11.47 12.44
CA LYS A 282 -2.84 -12.84 12.22
C LYS A 282 -2.57 -13.74 13.42
N TYR A 283 -1.41 -13.61 14.05
CA TYR A 283 -1.07 -14.38 15.24
C TYR A 283 -1.87 -13.90 16.46
N LEU A 284 -1.87 -12.59 16.70
CA LEU A 284 -2.60 -11.98 17.80
C LEU A 284 -4.10 -12.30 17.75
N MET A 285 -4.76 -12.04 16.62
CA MET A 285 -6.20 -12.23 16.51
C MET A 285 -6.61 -13.69 16.63
N TYR A 286 -5.78 -14.63 16.18
CA TYR A 286 -6.00 -16.05 16.46
C TYR A 286 -6.00 -16.31 17.97
N ASP A 287 -4.97 -15.86 18.69
CA ASP A 287 -4.83 -16.13 20.12
C ASP A 287 -5.93 -15.43 20.95
N VAL A 288 -6.31 -14.20 20.61
CA VAL A 288 -7.42 -13.46 21.23
C VAL A 288 -8.75 -14.18 21.01
N VAL A 289 -9.07 -14.54 19.75
CA VAL A 289 -10.33 -15.24 19.43
C VAL A 289 -10.39 -16.60 20.11
N PHE A 290 -9.28 -17.35 20.09
CA PHE A 290 -9.20 -18.66 20.72
C PHE A 290 -9.35 -18.57 22.23
N TYR A 291 -8.73 -17.57 22.89
CA TYR A 291 -8.92 -17.31 24.30
C TYR A 291 -10.40 -17.05 24.65
N LEU A 292 -11.06 -16.13 23.95
CA LEU A 292 -12.46 -15.79 24.24
C LEU A 292 -13.42 -16.96 23.96
N TYR A 293 -13.13 -17.77 22.93
CA TYR A 293 -13.83 -19.02 22.67
C TYR A 293 -13.68 -20.01 23.85
N ARG A 294 -12.45 -20.17 24.38
CA ARG A 294 -12.16 -21.04 25.54
C ARG A 294 -12.84 -20.55 26.82
N GLN A 295 -12.95 -19.23 27.00
CA GLN A 295 -13.72 -18.61 28.08
C GLN A 295 -15.24 -18.65 27.88
N LYS A 296 -15.71 -19.33 26.83
CA LYS A 296 -17.13 -19.50 26.46
C LYS A 296 -17.85 -18.15 26.30
N ARG A 297 -17.15 -17.12 25.82
CA ARG A 297 -17.77 -15.82 25.51
C ARG A 297 -18.68 -15.91 24.29
N PHE A 298 -18.39 -16.82 23.36
CA PHE A 298 -19.22 -17.13 22.20
C PHE A 298 -18.96 -18.57 21.69
N SER A 299 -19.90 -19.12 20.93
CA SER A 299 -19.67 -20.30 20.08
C SER A 299 -19.11 -19.87 18.71
N ILE A 300 -18.58 -20.83 17.94
CA ILE A 300 -18.14 -20.56 16.55
C ILE A 300 -19.31 -20.18 15.64
N ASP A 301 -20.47 -20.78 15.85
CA ASP A 301 -21.67 -20.44 15.07
C ASP A 301 -22.09 -18.99 15.34
N TYR A 302 -22.11 -18.58 16.62
CA TYR A 302 -22.39 -17.19 16.98
C TYR A 302 -21.34 -16.22 16.42
N LEU A 303 -20.05 -16.54 16.53
CA LEU A 303 -18.96 -15.75 15.95
C LEU A 303 -19.19 -15.52 14.45
N ASN A 304 -19.50 -16.58 13.72
CA ASN A 304 -19.75 -16.54 12.28
C ASN A 304 -21.04 -15.81 11.92
N GLU A 305 -22.11 -15.94 12.71
CA GLU A 305 -23.35 -15.18 12.54
C GLU A 305 -23.10 -13.68 12.66
N ILE A 306 -22.34 -13.24 13.67
CA ILE A 306 -21.98 -11.83 13.85
C ILE A 306 -21.09 -11.34 12.70
N ILE A 307 -20.06 -12.09 12.32
CA ILE A 307 -19.22 -11.75 11.16
C ILE A 307 -20.07 -11.64 9.89
N GLN A 308 -21.05 -12.52 9.70
CA GLN A 308 -21.89 -12.47 8.51
C GLN A 308 -22.88 -11.29 8.52
N GLY A 309 -23.49 -11.00 9.67
CA GLY A 309 -24.54 -9.99 9.84
C GLY A 309 -24.01 -8.57 10.09
N PHE A 310 -22.71 -8.39 10.35
CA PHE A 310 -22.18 -7.08 10.70
C PHE A 310 -22.31 -6.05 9.58
N SER A 311 -22.65 -4.81 9.95
CA SER A 311 -22.77 -3.68 9.02
C SER A 311 -21.39 -3.10 8.68
N TYR A 312 -20.68 -3.73 7.74
CA TYR A 312 -19.36 -3.26 7.28
C TYR A 312 -19.45 -1.92 6.53
N GLY A 313 -20.55 -1.68 5.82
CA GLY A 313 -20.73 -0.55 4.93
C GLY A 313 -20.05 -0.77 3.56
N PRO A 314 -20.40 0.02 2.53
CA PRO A 314 -20.00 -0.23 1.15
C PRO A 314 -18.49 -0.20 0.88
N ASN A 315 -17.72 0.60 1.62
CA ASN A 315 -16.26 0.71 1.45
C ASN A 315 -15.47 -0.47 2.03
N GLU A 316 -16.06 -1.24 2.96
CA GLU A 316 -15.41 -2.38 3.62
C GLU A 316 -16.07 -3.72 3.28
N MET A 317 -17.23 -3.73 2.61
CA MET A 317 -17.96 -4.96 2.28
C MET A 317 -17.10 -5.97 1.51
N ARG A 318 -16.19 -5.51 0.64
CA ARG A 318 -15.26 -6.37 -0.10
C ARG A 318 -14.16 -7.00 0.77
N ASN A 319 -13.94 -6.46 1.96
CA ASN A 319 -12.96 -6.91 2.95
C ASN A 319 -13.62 -7.66 4.11
N LYS A 320 -14.91 -8.00 3.97
CA LYS A 320 -15.66 -8.78 4.96
C LYS A 320 -14.89 -10.07 5.26
N PRO A 321 -14.54 -10.33 6.54
CA PRO A 321 -13.86 -11.56 6.91
C PRO A 321 -14.68 -12.80 6.51
N PRO A 322 -14.04 -13.86 5.98
CA PRO A 322 -14.70 -15.13 5.74
C PRO A 322 -15.01 -15.83 7.06
N LEU A 323 -15.78 -16.92 6.98
CA LEU A 323 -16.13 -17.72 8.14
C LEU A 323 -14.90 -18.42 8.74
N ILE A 324 -14.90 -18.55 10.06
CA ILE A 324 -13.89 -19.29 10.81
C ILE A 324 -14.47 -20.67 11.12
N SER A 325 -13.81 -21.73 10.66
CA SER A 325 -14.26 -23.09 10.98
C SER A 325 -13.80 -23.52 12.37
N HIS A 326 -14.47 -24.51 12.96
CA HIS A 326 -14.02 -25.13 14.21
C HIS A 326 -12.62 -25.71 14.08
N ASP A 327 -12.30 -26.29 12.92
CA ASP A 327 -10.99 -26.87 12.65
C ASP A 327 -9.90 -25.82 12.50
N ASP A 328 -10.20 -24.62 11.99
CA ASP A 328 -9.25 -23.51 11.94
C ASP A 328 -8.75 -23.14 13.34
N LEU A 329 -9.65 -23.07 14.33
CA LEU A 329 -9.29 -22.75 15.70
C LEU A 329 -8.64 -23.94 16.44
N THR A 330 -9.21 -25.13 16.32
CA THR A 330 -8.83 -26.26 17.19
C THR A 330 -7.75 -27.17 16.61
N LYS A 331 -7.82 -27.47 15.31
CA LYS A 331 -6.87 -28.39 14.65
C LYS A 331 -5.72 -27.63 14.00
N HIS A 332 -6.02 -26.61 13.19
CA HIS A 332 -5.03 -25.87 12.41
C HIS A 332 -4.39 -24.73 13.19
N LYS A 333 -5.01 -24.29 14.29
CA LYS A 333 -4.53 -23.23 15.16
C LYS A 333 -4.17 -21.94 14.41
N ARG A 334 -5.02 -21.54 13.45
CA ARG A 334 -4.83 -20.34 12.63
C ARG A 334 -6.15 -19.85 12.03
N ILE A 335 -6.29 -18.53 11.91
CA ILE A 335 -7.33 -17.89 11.10
C ILE A 335 -6.80 -17.65 9.68
N ARG A 336 -7.59 -17.97 8.65
CA ARG A 336 -7.19 -17.90 7.23
C ARG A 336 -7.82 -16.69 6.54
N PHE A 337 -7.37 -15.50 6.90
CA PHE A 337 -7.76 -14.27 6.24
C PHE A 337 -6.58 -13.73 5.41
N ASN A 338 -6.88 -12.95 4.36
CA ASN A 338 -5.89 -12.11 3.69
C ASN A 338 -5.62 -10.81 4.49
N ALA A 339 -4.62 -10.02 4.08
CA ALA A 339 -4.25 -8.78 4.76
C ALA A 339 -5.43 -7.81 4.99
N ASN A 340 -6.25 -7.54 3.96
CA ASN A 340 -7.37 -6.60 4.07
C ASN A 340 -8.49 -7.12 4.99
N GLU A 341 -8.73 -8.42 4.97
CA GLU A 341 -9.69 -9.09 5.86
C GLU A 341 -9.22 -9.05 7.32
N PHE A 342 -7.93 -9.27 7.61
CA PHE A 342 -7.38 -9.11 8.96
C PHE A 342 -7.47 -7.66 9.45
N ARG A 343 -7.11 -6.70 8.60
CA ARG A 343 -7.23 -5.27 8.91
C ARG A 343 -8.68 -4.88 9.21
N CYS A 344 -9.64 -5.41 8.45
CA CYS A 344 -11.07 -5.21 8.66
C CYS A 344 -11.57 -5.88 9.96
N PHE A 345 -11.15 -7.13 10.20
CA PHE A 345 -11.53 -7.88 11.40
C PHE A 345 -11.01 -7.20 12.65
N LEU A 346 -9.71 -6.87 12.70
CA LEU A 346 -9.08 -6.13 13.80
C LEU A 346 -9.88 -4.85 14.10
N ARG A 347 -10.15 -4.02 13.08
CA ARG A 347 -10.86 -2.74 13.24
C ARG A 347 -12.24 -2.88 13.89
N TYR A 348 -13.00 -3.90 13.52
CA TYR A 348 -14.39 -4.04 13.93
C TYR A 348 -14.64 -5.06 15.04
N PHE A 349 -13.61 -5.80 15.45
CA PHE A 349 -13.73 -6.83 16.49
C PHE A 349 -14.33 -6.30 17.79
N GLY A 350 -13.91 -5.12 18.24
CA GLY A 350 -14.44 -4.46 19.43
C GLY A 350 -15.94 -4.16 19.32
N LEU A 351 -16.38 -3.65 18.16
CA LEU A 351 -17.81 -3.40 17.91
C LEU A 351 -18.64 -4.68 17.78
N MET A 352 -18.02 -5.79 17.35
CA MET A 352 -18.72 -7.07 17.18
C MET A 352 -18.87 -7.84 18.49
N PHE A 353 -17.84 -7.82 19.35
CA PHE A 353 -17.75 -8.75 20.48
C PHE A 353 -17.43 -8.09 21.82
N GLY A 354 -17.21 -6.76 21.86
CA GLY A 354 -16.85 -6.05 23.08
C GLY A 354 -17.87 -6.23 24.20
N HIS A 355 -19.16 -6.35 23.90
CA HIS A 355 -20.21 -6.57 24.90
C HIS A 355 -20.17 -7.95 25.59
N LEU A 356 -19.38 -8.89 25.06
CA LEU A 356 -19.22 -10.23 25.62
C LEU A 356 -18.01 -10.35 26.55
N VAL A 357 -17.14 -9.34 26.53
CA VAL A 357 -15.89 -9.30 27.30
C VAL A 357 -16.21 -8.96 28.75
N LYS A 358 -15.68 -9.75 29.69
CA LYS A 358 -15.82 -9.52 31.14
C LYS A 358 -14.51 -9.03 31.73
N ASP A 359 -14.55 -8.60 33.00
CA ASP A 359 -13.38 -8.12 33.74
C ASP A 359 -12.22 -9.12 33.79
N GLU A 360 -12.53 -10.42 33.78
CA GLU A 360 -11.55 -11.51 33.73
C GLU A 360 -10.73 -11.53 32.43
N ASP A 361 -11.30 -11.02 31.33
CA ASP A 361 -10.67 -11.01 30.00
C ASP A 361 -9.83 -9.74 29.76
N LYS A 362 -9.81 -8.80 30.72
CA LYS A 362 -9.34 -7.42 30.53
C LYS A 362 -7.93 -7.32 29.97
N ASP A 363 -7.02 -8.22 30.37
CA ASP A 363 -5.62 -8.16 29.95
C ASP A 363 -5.49 -8.54 28.46
N VAL A 364 -6.16 -9.62 28.04
CA VAL A 364 -6.20 -10.06 26.63
C VAL A 364 -6.93 -9.03 25.78
N TRP A 365 -7.99 -8.43 26.30
CA TRP A 365 -8.71 -7.37 25.61
C TRP A 365 -7.88 -6.10 25.47
N ASN A 366 -7.13 -5.71 26.51
CA ASN A 366 -6.24 -4.56 26.45
C ASN A 366 -5.11 -4.77 25.43
N LEU A 367 -4.58 -5.99 25.29
CA LEU A 367 -3.63 -6.31 24.22
C LEU A 367 -4.23 -6.11 22.82
N TYR A 368 -5.49 -6.51 22.60
CA TYR A 368 -6.23 -6.20 21.37
C TYR A 368 -6.38 -4.68 21.15
N LEU A 369 -6.68 -3.91 22.20
CA LEU A 369 -6.80 -2.45 22.11
C LEU A 369 -5.46 -1.77 21.81
N ILE A 370 -4.35 -2.26 22.36
CA ILE A 370 -3.00 -1.77 22.00
C ILE A 370 -2.75 -2.02 20.51
N ALA A 371 -3.07 -3.22 20.00
CA ALA A 371 -2.96 -3.51 18.57
C ALA A 371 -3.82 -2.58 17.70
N ARG A 372 -5.03 -2.19 18.17
CA ARG A 372 -5.84 -1.16 17.50
C ARG A 372 -5.15 0.18 17.44
N GLN A 373 -4.53 0.62 18.52
CA GLN A 373 -3.81 1.89 18.58
C GLN A 373 -2.59 1.90 17.66
N ILE A 374 -1.82 0.80 17.63
CA ILE A 374 -0.69 0.66 16.70
C ILE A 374 -1.18 0.72 15.26
N GLN A 375 -2.22 -0.05 14.91
CA GLN A 375 -2.80 -0.04 13.57
C GLN A 375 -3.25 1.36 13.14
N ASP A 376 -3.81 2.13 14.07
CA ASP A 376 -4.28 3.48 13.81
C ASP A 376 -3.14 4.47 13.48
N ILE A 377 -1.93 4.26 14.04
CA ILE A 377 -0.74 5.07 13.73
C ILE A 377 -0.11 4.63 12.40
N VAL A 378 0.15 3.33 12.21
CA VAL A 378 0.87 2.81 11.03
C VAL A 378 0.06 2.97 9.73
N THR A 379 -1.27 3.05 9.84
CA THR A 379 -2.16 3.33 8.69
C THR A 379 -2.52 4.80 8.51
N ALA A 380 -1.95 5.68 9.33
CA ALA A 380 -2.22 7.10 9.22
C ALA A 380 -1.61 7.68 7.93
N PRO A 381 -2.34 8.54 7.20
CA PRO A 381 -1.83 9.17 5.97
C PRO A 381 -0.81 10.29 6.25
N LYS A 382 -0.73 10.72 7.51
CA LYS A 382 0.17 11.74 8.04
C LYS A 382 0.58 11.30 9.43
N VAL A 383 1.77 11.67 9.86
CA VAL A 383 2.29 11.40 11.20
C VAL A 383 3.08 12.60 11.70
N PHE A 384 3.14 12.75 13.01
CA PHE A 384 3.90 13.79 13.69
C PHE A 384 5.05 13.18 14.49
N SER A 385 6.03 14.02 14.84
CA SER A 385 7.19 13.59 15.63
C SER A 385 6.80 12.97 16.98
N PHE A 386 5.68 13.37 17.58
CA PHE A 386 5.19 12.77 18.83
C PHE A 386 4.54 11.38 18.64
N ASP A 387 4.11 11.02 17.43
CA ASP A 387 3.54 9.69 17.16
C ASP A 387 4.63 8.61 17.23
N ILE A 388 5.89 8.97 16.97
CA ILE A 388 7.05 8.06 16.99
C ILE A 388 7.30 7.45 18.39
N PRO A 389 7.48 8.24 19.48
CA PRO A 389 7.65 7.67 20.81
C PRO A 389 6.39 6.93 21.29
N VAL A 390 5.19 7.36 20.88
CA VAL A 390 3.94 6.66 21.19
C VAL A 390 3.92 5.27 20.55
N LEU A 391 4.23 5.19 19.25
CA LEU A 391 4.31 3.91 18.52
C LEU A 391 5.33 2.98 19.15
N ARG A 392 6.53 3.50 19.49
CA ARG A 392 7.58 2.73 20.18
C ARG A 392 7.10 2.15 21.51
N GLN A 393 6.43 2.96 22.33
CA GLN A 393 5.88 2.52 23.62
C GLN A 393 4.80 1.45 23.43
N LEU A 394 3.87 1.66 22.49
CA LEU A 394 2.81 0.69 22.20
C LEU A 394 3.35 -0.65 21.70
N ILE A 395 4.36 -0.64 20.84
CA ILE A 395 5.03 -1.87 20.36
C ILE A 395 5.66 -2.62 21.53
N MET A 396 6.39 -1.91 22.40
CA MET A 396 7.03 -2.49 23.57
C MET A 396 6.00 -3.13 24.51
N GLU A 397 4.92 -2.42 24.84
CA GLU A 397 3.82 -2.92 25.66
C GLU A 397 3.15 -4.13 25.02
N HIS A 398 2.84 -4.05 23.72
CA HIS A 398 2.23 -5.13 22.95
C HIS A 398 3.06 -6.41 23.02
N HIS A 399 4.38 -6.32 22.78
CA HIS A 399 5.24 -7.49 22.74
C HIS A 399 5.42 -8.10 24.13
N THR A 400 5.61 -7.26 25.14
CA THR A 400 5.72 -7.67 26.55
C THR A 400 4.47 -8.44 26.97
N GLU A 401 3.29 -7.87 26.73
CA GLU A 401 2.02 -8.47 27.13
C GLU A 401 1.68 -9.71 26.29
N TYR A 402 1.97 -9.72 24.98
CA TYR A 402 1.76 -10.89 24.13
C TYR A 402 2.57 -12.11 24.62
N MET A 403 3.86 -11.91 24.93
CA MET A 403 4.71 -12.99 25.47
C MET A 403 4.21 -13.46 26.84
N ARG A 404 3.83 -12.51 27.72
CA ARG A 404 3.33 -12.80 29.07
C ARG A 404 2.01 -13.59 29.04
N LEU A 405 1.06 -13.17 28.22
CA LEU A 405 -0.30 -13.71 28.21
C LEU A 405 -0.40 -15.05 27.48
N PHE A 406 0.41 -15.26 26.44
CA PHE A 406 0.34 -16.46 25.62
C PHE A 406 1.52 -17.41 25.80
N GLU A 407 2.51 -17.05 26.63
CA GLU A 407 3.70 -17.85 26.96
C GLU A 407 4.45 -18.33 25.71
N LYS A 408 4.65 -17.41 24.75
CA LYS A 408 5.29 -17.70 23.46
C LYS A 408 6.43 -16.74 23.18
N ASP A 409 7.44 -17.27 22.51
CA ASP A 409 8.45 -16.44 21.84
C ASP A 409 7.84 -15.66 20.66
N LEU A 410 8.44 -14.49 20.41
CA LEU A 410 8.10 -13.65 19.28
C LEU A 410 8.59 -14.26 17.96
N LYS A 411 7.73 -14.18 16.94
CA LYS A 411 8.06 -14.60 15.56
C LYS A 411 8.83 -13.47 14.86
N PRO A 412 9.56 -13.75 13.76
CA PRO A 412 10.36 -12.74 13.06
C PRO A 412 9.63 -11.44 12.70
N LYS A 413 8.33 -11.52 12.39
CA LYS A 413 7.50 -10.35 12.06
C LYS A 413 7.34 -9.35 13.21
N PHE A 414 7.37 -9.83 14.46
CA PHE A 414 7.40 -8.97 15.64
C PHE A 414 8.72 -8.20 15.73
N HIS A 415 9.86 -8.84 15.41
CA HIS A 415 11.12 -8.13 15.35
C HIS A 415 11.14 -7.04 14.25
N PHE A 416 10.56 -7.29 13.07
CA PHE A 416 10.48 -6.24 12.05
C PHE A 416 9.66 -5.03 12.52
N MET A 417 8.58 -5.28 13.27
CA MET A 417 7.75 -4.25 13.87
C MET A 417 8.53 -3.31 14.80
N VAL A 418 9.57 -3.78 15.51
CA VAL A 418 10.35 -2.90 16.41
C VAL A 418 11.12 -1.79 15.68
N HIS A 419 11.32 -1.92 14.35
CA HIS A 419 11.96 -0.91 13.51
C HIS A 419 10.97 0.11 12.93
N GLU A 420 9.66 -0.14 12.97
CA GLU A 420 8.65 0.79 12.43
C GLU A 420 8.73 2.22 12.99
N PRO A 421 9.06 2.47 14.28
CA PRO A 421 9.28 3.83 14.77
C PRO A 421 10.43 4.57 14.06
N GLU A 422 11.56 3.90 13.78
CA GLU A 422 12.69 4.50 13.05
C GLU A 422 12.31 4.73 11.57
N ILE A 423 11.60 3.78 10.95
CA ILE A 423 11.10 3.92 9.59
C ILE A 423 10.16 5.11 9.48
N LEU A 424 9.27 5.28 10.47
CA LEU A 424 8.34 6.40 10.53
C LEU A 424 9.08 7.75 10.65
N GLU A 425 10.18 7.78 11.39
CA GLU A 425 11.05 8.95 11.56
C GLU A 425 11.78 9.32 10.27
N LEU A 426 12.31 8.32 9.54
CA LEU A 426 13.15 8.54 8.35
C LEU A 426 12.32 8.74 7.07
N LEU A 427 11.23 7.97 6.90
CA LEU A 427 10.48 7.90 5.64
C LEU A 427 9.07 8.51 5.75
N GLY A 428 8.60 8.82 6.95
CA GLY A 428 7.25 9.33 7.19
C GLY A 428 6.19 8.22 7.23
N PRO A 429 4.94 8.50 6.84
CA PRO A 429 3.83 7.53 6.92
C PRO A 429 4.14 6.16 6.29
N LEU A 430 3.78 5.07 6.98
CA LEU A 430 4.13 3.70 6.57
C LEU A 430 3.21 3.10 5.49
N ASP A 431 1.89 3.38 5.54
CA ASP A 431 0.93 2.81 4.57
C ASP A 431 1.28 3.15 3.10
N PRO A 432 1.70 4.38 2.74
CA PRO A 432 2.14 4.71 1.38
C PRO A 432 3.40 3.98 0.88
N ILE A 433 4.22 3.45 1.79
CA ILE A 433 5.44 2.68 1.49
C ILE A 433 5.28 1.19 1.79
N SER A 434 4.04 0.73 2.02
CA SER A 434 3.68 -0.68 2.10
C SER A 434 3.52 -1.32 0.72
N THR A 435 3.53 -2.64 0.66
CA THR A 435 3.45 -3.41 -0.59
C THR A 435 2.04 -3.58 -1.15
N TYR A 436 0.98 -3.11 -0.48
CA TYR A 436 -0.42 -3.22 -0.94
C TYR A 436 -0.62 -2.81 -2.40
N ARG A 437 0.07 -1.75 -2.84
CA ARG A 437 -0.10 -1.20 -4.18
C ARG A 437 0.78 -1.90 -5.21
N SER A 438 1.97 -2.32 -4.83
CA SER A 438 2.85 -3.14 -5.67
C SER A 438 2.24 -4.52 -5.91
N GLU A 439 1.68 -5.18 -4.91
CA GLU A 439 0.94 -6.44 -5.10
C GLU A 439 -0.25 -6.30 -6.04
N ALA A 440 -1.05 -5.24 -5.85
CA ALA A 440 -2.15 -4.94 -6.75
C ALA A 440 -1.67 -4.64 -8.18
N LYS A 441 -0.46 -4.08 -8.34
CA LYS A 441 0.18 -3.90 -9.64
C LYS A 441 0.60 -5.22 -10.27
N TYR A 442 1.22 -6.11 -9.51
CA TYR A 442 1.61 -7.45 -9.97
C TYR A 442 0.41 -8.30 -10.38
N LYS A 443 -0.74 -8.12 -9.71
CA LYS A 443 -2.00 -8.74 -10.12
C LYS A 443 -2.42 -8.38 -11.55
N GLU A 444 -2.15 -7.15 -12.03
CA GLU A 444 -2.40 -6.81 -13.44
C GLU A 444 -1.63 -7.74 -14.39
N GLY A 445 -0.36 -8.06 -14.07
CA GLY A 445 0.47 -8.97 -14.84
C GLY A 445 -0.01 -10.42 -14.77
N SER A 446 -0.39 -10.89 -13.58
CA SER A 446 -0.98 -12.23 -13.38
C SER A 446 -2.28 -12.39 -14.19
N ASP A 447 -3.17 -11.40 -14.16
CA ASP A 447 -4.42 -11.41 -14.94
C ASP A 447 -4.15 -11.42 -16.46
N VAL A 448 -3.09 -10.75 -16.94
CA VAL A 448 -2.67 -10.78 -18.35
C VAL A 448 -2.14 -12.16 -18.73
N ALA A 449 -1.31 -12.77 -17.88
CA ALA A 449 -0.78 -14.10 -18.10
C ALA A 449 -1.88 -15.16 -18.17
N GLN A 450 -2.88 -15.09 -17.29
CA GLN A 450 -4.01 -16.01 -17.28
C GLN A 450 -4.86 -15.88 -18.55
N LYS A 451 -5.17 -14.64 -18.96
CA LYS A 451 -6.03 -14.37 -20.13
C LYS A 451 -5.35 -14.61 -21.48
N SER A 452 -4.04 -14.43 -21.57
CA SER A 452 -3.34 -14.55 -22.86
C SER A 452 -3.26 -16.00 -23.33
N HIS A 453 -3.26 -16.98 -22.40
CA HIS A 453 -2.92 -18.38 -22.61
C HIS A 453 -1.59 -18.63 -23.37
N ASN A 454 -0.82 -17.57 -23.65
CA ASN A 454 0.46 -17.62 -24.33
C ASN A 454 1.55 -17.69 -23.26
N ARG A 455 2.41 -18.71 -23.37
CA ARG A 455 3.54 -18.93 -22.46
C ARG A 455 4.89 -18.68 -23.15
N ILE A 456 4.88 -18.40 -24.44
CA ILE A 456 6.09 -18.03 -25.21
C ILE A 456 6.47 -16.61 -24.84
N ASN A 457 7.66 -16.45 -24.23
CA ASN A 457 8.17 -15.17 -23.73
C ASN A 457 7.08 -14.39 -22.96
N LEU A 458 6.56 -15.03 -21.91
CA LEU A 458 5.55 -14.44 -21.04
C LEU A 458 5.96 -13.06 -20.48
N PRO A 459 7.23 -12.84 -20.06
CA PRO A 459 7.70 -11.52 -19.67
C PRO A 459 7.41 -10.45 -20.75
N PHE A 460 7.73 -10.71 -22.03
CA PHE A 460 7.46 -9.75 -23.10
C PHE A 460 5.97 -9.48 -23.26
N THR A 461 5.13 -10.51 -23.19
CA THR A 461 3.67 -10.37 -23.33
C THR A 461 3.09 -9.45 -22.25
N ILE A 462 3.49 -9.66 -21.00
CA ILE A 462 3.06 -8.83 -19.86
C ILE A 462 3.59 -7.40 -20.00
N ALA A 463 4.89 -7.24 -20.25
CA ALA A 463 5.53 -5.92 -20.39
C ALA A 463 4.89 -5.10 -21.53
N LYS A 464 4.66 -5.73 -22.69
CA LYS A 464 3.98 -5.11 -23.83
C LYS A 464 2.58 -4.61 -23.44
N ARG A 465 1.80 -5.42 -22.71
CA ARG A 465 0.45 -5.04 -22.30
C ARG A 465 0.45 -3.86 -21.33
N HIS A 466 1.39 -3.83 -20.39
CA HIS A 466 1.58 -2.67 -19.49
C HIS A 466 1.94 -1.40 -20.27
N GLN A 467 2.88 -1.49 -21.22
CA GLN A 467 3.32 -0.33 -21.99
C GLN A 467 2.26 0.19 -22.95
N LEU A 468 1.41 -0.68 -23.53
CA LEU A 468 0.26 -0.24 -24.33
C LEU A 468 -0.80 0.50 -23.48
N LYS A 469 -1.03 0.05 -22.24
CA LYS A 469 -1.95 0.75 -21.31
C LYS A 469 -1.41 2.14 -20.95
N LEU A 470 -0.09 2.26 -20.75
CA LEU A 470 0.56 3.54 -20.48
C LEU A 470 0.53 4.45 -21.72
N ALA A 471 0.83 3.93 -22.91
CA ALA A 471 0.78 4.67 -24.16
C ALA A 471 -0.60 5.28 -24.42
N PHE A 472 -1.68 4.56 -24.10
CA PHE A 472 -3.03 5.11 -24.17
C PHE A 472 -3.22 6.34 -23.27
N ARG A 473 -2.64 6.35 -22.06
CA ARG A 473 -2.67 7.51 -21.17
C ARG A 473 -1.92 8.71 -21.76
N PHE A 474 -0.73 8.47 -22.30
CA PHE A 474 0.07 9.52 -22.94
C PHE A 474 -0.65 10.12 -24.15
N LEU A 475 -1.19 9.28 -25.05
CA LEU A 475 -1.94 9.73 -26.23
C LEU A 475 -3.23 10.47 -25.88
N SER A 476 -3.88 10.12 -24.76
CA SER A 476 -5.08 10.82 -24.29
C SER A 476 -4.78 12.11 -23.51
N GLY A 477 -3.51 12.44 -23.27
CA GLY A 477 -3.13 13.64 -22.51
C GLY A 477 -3.68 13.65 -21.09
N ARG A 478 -3.94 12.49 -20.48
CA ARG A 478 -4.61 12.39 -19.18
C ARG A 478 -3.61 12.45 -18.03
N GLY A 479 -3.46 13.63 -17.43
CA GLY A 479 -2.62 13.92 -16.26
C GLY A 479 -3.12 13.34 -14.93
N LEU A 480 -3.00 14.11 -13.84
CA LEU A 480 -3.46 13.74 -12.49
C LEU A 480 -4.90 14.23 -12.26
N VAL A 481 -5.87 13.59 -12.92
CA VAL A 481 -7.29 13.96 -12.78
C VAL A 481 -7.97 13.00 -11.78
N PRO A 482 -8.81 13.49 -10.85
CA PRO A 482 -9.66 12.63 -10.04
C PRO A 482 -10.50 11.72 -10.93
N LYS A 483 -10.47 10.42 -10.66
CA LYS A 483 -11.32 9.48 -11.40
C LYS A 483 -12.70 9.43 -10.73
N PHE A 484 -13.67 10.11 -11.32
CA PHE A 484 -15.08 10.03 -10.93
C PHE A 484 -15.77 8.86 -11.64
N GLU A 485 -16.40 7.99 -10.87
CA GLU A 485 -17.24 6.91 -11.39
C GLU A 485 -18.63 7.00 -10.70
N TYR A 486 -19.68 7.20 -11.49
CA TYR A 486 -21.07 7.25 -11.04
C TYR A 486 -22.00 6.57 -12.06
N THR A 487 -23.18 6.12 -11.63
CA THR A 487 -24.11 5.35 -12.48
C THR A 487 -25.21 6.20 -13.10
N ALA A 488 -25.76 7.14 -12.34
CA ALA A 488 -26.85 8.00 -12.78
C ALA A 488 -26.68 9.40 -12.19
N LEU A 489 -26.91 10.40 -13.04
CA LEU A 489 -26.83 11.82 -12.71
C LEU A 489 -28.21 12.44 -12.86
N HIS A 490 -28.64 13.17 -11.84
CA HIS A 490 -29.95 13.79 -11.77
C HIS A 490 -29.79 15.31 -11.73
N CYS A 491 -30.24 15.97 -12.79
CA CYS A 491 -30.23 17.41 -12.91
C CYS A 491 -31.49 17.98 -12.25
N VAL A 492 -31.35 18.70 -11.13
CA VAL A 492 -32.47 19.19 -10.32
C VAL A 492 -32.24 20.63 -9.85
N PRO A 493 -33.28 21.49 -9.76
CA PRO A 493 -33.17 22.76 -9.04
C PRO A 493 -32.79 22.51 -7.58
N VAL A 494 -31.82 23.26 -7.04
CA VAL A 494 -31.32 23.08 -5.67
C VAL A 494 -32.42 23.16 -4.61
N GLN A 495 -33.44 24.00 -4.85
CA GLN A 495 -34.60 24.16 -3.96
C GLN A 495 -35.45 22.89 -3.84
N SER A 496 -35.39 22.00 -4.84
CA SER A 496 -36.11 20.73 -4.83
C SER A 496 -35.36 19.61 -4.09
N VAL A 497 -34.11 19.86 -3.68
CA VAL A 497 -33.29 18.87 -2.99
C VAL A 497 -33.83 18.65 -1.57
N LYS A 498 -33.94 17.39 -1.16
CA LYS A 498 -34.45 17.01 0.16
C LYS A 498 -33.67 17.72 1.28
N ASN A 499 -34.40 18.33 2.22
CA ASN A 499 -33.88 19.15 3.31
C ASN A 499 -33.30 20.52 2.91
N TYR A 500 -33.57 21.04 1.70
CA TYR A 500 -33.07 22.36 1.27
C TYR A 500 -33.27 23.46 2.32
N ASP A 501 -34.47 23.56 2.92
CA ASP A 501 -34.76 24.57 3.95
C ASP A 501 -33.81 24.52 5.16
N LYS A 502 -33.20 23.36 5.41
CA LYS A 502 -32.25 23.16 6.53
C LYS A 502 -30.82 23.54 6.17
N PHE A 503 -30.41 23.46 4.90
CA PHE A 503 -29.02 23.71 4.49
C PHE A 503 -28.85 24.88 3.51
N SER A 504 -29.93 25.52 3.06
CA SER A 504 -29.89 26.63 2.09
C SER A 504 -28.92 27.75 2.50
N HIS A 505 -28.79 28.02 3.81
CA HIS A 505 -27.91 29.03 4.38
C HIS A 505 -26.41 28.74 4.27
N VAL A 506 -25.99 27.49 4.01
CA VAL A 506 -24.56 27.14 3.83
C VAL A 506 -24.14 27.05 2.38
N ILE A 507 -25.07 27.21 1.43
CA ILE A 507 -24.77 27.14 -0.01
C ILE A 507 -24.17 28.47 -0.47
N PRO A 508 -23.00 28.46 -1.13
CA PRO A 508 -22.44 29.67 -1.74
C PRO A 508 -23.39 30.32 -2.76
N ALA A 509 -23.39 31.64 -2.85
CA ALA A 509 -24.32 32.39 -3.70
C ALA A 509 -24.18 32.02 -5.20
N ASP A 510 -22.96 31.78 -5.66
CA ASP A 510 -22.60 31.33 -7.01
C ASP A 510 -22.99 29.87 -7.31
N ARG A 511 -23.42 29.13 -6.28
CA ARG A 511 -23.85 27.72 -6.36
C ARG A 511 -25.35 27.55 -6.16
N GLN A 512 -26.11 28.64 -6.09
CA GLN A 512 -27.56 28.62 -6.16
C GLN A 512 -27.98 28.36 -7.61
N GLY A 513 -28.87 27.40 -7.86
CA GLY A 513 -29.33 27.10 -9.22
C GLY A 513 -29.60 25.61 -9.43
N VAL A 514 -29.20 25.09 -10.59
CA VAL A 514 -29.40 23.69 -10.96
C VAL A 514 -28.19 22.86 -10.54
N TRP A 515 -28.44 21.74 -9.86
CA TRP A 515 -27.42 20.81 -9.40
C TRP A 515 -27.50 19.50 -10.17
N ASN A 516 -26.33 18.96 -10.47
CA ASN A 516 -26.14 17.62 -10.99
C ASN A 516 -25.87 16.68 -9.80
N CYS A 517 -26.92 16.03 -9.31
CA CYS A 517 -26.85 15.21 -8.12
C CYS A 517 -26.63 13.73 -8.46
N VAL A 518 -25.88 13.04 -7.62
CA VAL A 518 -25.71 11.58 -7.66
C VAL A 518 -25.96 10.98 -6.29
N ASN A 519 -26.50 9.76 -6.23
CA ASN A 519 -26.69 9.06 -4.94
C ASN A 519 -25.40 8.41 -4.44
N LYS A 520 -24.46 8.17 -5.36
CA LYS A 520 -23.20 7.50 -5.11
C LYS A 520 -22.17 7.98 -6.11
N LEU A 521 -21.00 8.33 -5.60
CA LEU A 521 -19.84 8.78 -6.36
C LEU A 521 -18.62 8.01 -5.89
N LYS A 522 -17.86 7.43 -6.80
CA LYS A 522 -16.56 6.87 -6.48
C LYS A 522 -15.48 7.79 -6.99
N VAL A 523 -14.65 8.31 -6.09
CA VAL A 523 -13.52 9.20 -6.36
C VAL A 523 -12.24 8.49 -6.00
N ASN A 524 -11.34 8.28 -6.97
CA ASN A 524 -10.03 7.64 -6.76
C ASN A 524 -10.11 6.30 -6.00
N GLY A 525 -11.20 5.54 -6.21
CA GLY A 525 -11.43 4.26 -5.54
C GLY A 525 -12.22 4.32 -4.23
N ALA A 526 -12.36 5.50 -3.60
CA ALA A 526 -13.17 5.70 -2.41
C ALA A 526 -14.63 5.99 -2.78
N GLN A 527 -15.58 5.31 -2.14
CA GLN A 527 -17.00 5.45 -2.44
C GLN A 527 -17.70 6.38 -1.45
N TYR A 528 -18.24 7.47 -1.97
CA TYR A 528 -19.12 8.43 -1.32
C TYR A 528 -20.56 8.06 -1.67
N TYR A 529 -21.45 8.06 -0.68
CA TYR A 529 -22.86 7.71 -0.84
C TYR A 529 -23.68 8.40 0.23
N LEU A 530 -24.99 8.58 -0.02
CA LEU A 530 -25.89 9.18 0.96
C LEU A 530 -25.89 8.37 2.26
N GLY A 531 -25.71 9.04 3.40
CA GLY A 531 -25.56 8.46 4.73
C GLY A 531 -24.13 8.11 5.14
N ALA A 532 -23.16 8.08 4.19
CA ALA A 532 -21.76 7.86 4.53
C ALA A 532 -21.23 8.96 5.45
N VAL A 533 -20.23 8.64 6.27
CA VAL A 533 -19.63 9.59 7.22
C VAL A 533 -18.26 10.04 6.73
N VAL A 534 -18.04 11.35 6.66
CA VAL A 534 -16.76 11.96 6.32
C VAL A 534 -16.17 12.72 7.51
N LEU A 535 -14.83 12.81 7.56
CA LEU A 535 -14.10 13.63 8.52
C LEU A 535 -13.94 15.04 7.95
N LEU A 536 -14.65 16.00 8.52
CA LEU A 536 -14.70 17.39 8.05
C LEU A 536 -13.51 18.20 8.58
N SER A 537 -13.29 18.14 9.89
CA SER A 537 -12.26 18.91 10.57
C SER A 537 -11.90 18.27 11.91
N LEU A 538 -10.96 18.87 12.63
CA LEU A 538 -10.73 18.60 14.04
C LEU A 538 -11.07 19.85 14.86
N ARG A 539 -11.63 19.60 16.05
CA ARG A 539 -11.80 20.64 17.06
C ARG A 539 -10.44 21.00 17.70
N PRO A 540 -10.35 22.15 18.40
CA PRO A 540 -9.12 22.54 19.12
C PRO A 540 -8.62 21.49 20.13
N ASP A 541 -9.52 20.71 20.72
CA ASP A 541 -9.19 19.59 21.62
C ASP A 541 -8.81 18.29 20.90
N ASN A 542 -8.71 18.31 19.57
CA ASN A 542 -8.39 17.19 18.69
C ASN A 542 -9.49 16.13 18.57
N LEU A 543 -10.72 16.42 19.02
CA LEU A 543 -11.85 15.55 18.70
C LEU A 543 -12.29 15.72 17.24
N PRO A 544 -12.69 14.62 16.56
CA PRO A 544 -13.18 14.67 15.19
C PRO A 544 -14.40 15.58 15.06
N VAL A 545 -14.56 16.16 13.87
CA VAL A 545 -15.85 16.66 13.41
C VAL A 545 -16.29 15.81 12.23
N PHE A 546 -17.29 14.96 12.47
CA PHE A 546 -17.86 14.10 11.45
C PHE A 546 -19.10 14.73 10.81
N GLY A 547 -19.34 14.43 9.53
CA GLY A 547 -20.56 14.77 8.81
C GLY A 547 -21.13 13.57 8.08
N SER A 548 -22.44 13.35 8.17
CA SER A 548 -23.16 12.38 7.34
C SER A 548 -23.58 13.03 6.03
N ILE A 549 -23.25 12.40 4.91
CA ILE A 549 -23.53 12.92 3.57
C ILE A 549 -25.04 12.87 3.30
N CYS A 550 -25.63 14.01 2.94
CA CYS A 550 -27.04 14.12 2.59
C CYS A 550 -27.25 14.44 1.10
N VAL A 551 -26.27 15.07 0.44
CA VAL A 551 -26.29 15.36 -1.00
C VAL A 551 -24.87 15.24 -1.55
N ILE A 552 -24.75 14.73 -2.78
CA ILE A 552 -23.51 14.74 -3.56
C ILE A 552 -23.83 15.47 -4.88
N SER A 553 -23.11 16.56 -5.16
CA SER A 553 -23.28 17.40 -6.35
C SER A 553 -21.99 17.42 -7.18
N LEU A 554 -22.14 17.32 -8.50
CA LEU A 554 -21.09 17.27 -9.51
C LEU A 554 -21.28 18.42 -10.52
N PRO A 555 -20.84 19.65 -10.22
CA PRO A 555 -21.01 20.76 -11.16
C PRO A 555 -20.33 20.49 -12.51
N ASP A 556 -19.24 19.74 -12.51
CA ASP A 556 -18.50 19.29 -13.70
C ASP A 556 -17.78 17.95 -13.41
N ASP A 557 -16.94 17.51 -14.34
CA ASP A 557 -16.20 16.23 -14.23
C ASP A 557 -14.91 16.32 -13.38
N SER A 558 -14.58 17.48 -12.79
CA SER A 558 -13.37 17.67 -11.97
C SER A 558 -13.66 18.03 -10.51
N LEU A 559 -14.84 18.58 -10.21
CA LEU A 559 -15.25 19.02 -8.88
C LEU A 559 -16.41 18.19 -8.33
N ALA A 560 -16.36 17.92 -7.02
CA ALA A 560 -17.41 17.24 -6.31
C ALA A 560 -17.66 17.89 -4.94
N PHE A 561 -18.91 18.24 -4.68
CA PHE A 561 -19.35 18.88 -3.44
C PHE A 561 -20.29 17.98 -2.66
N LEU A 562 -20.23 18.10 -1.34
CA LEU A 562 -21.07 17.40 -0.39
C LEU A 562 -21.87 18.41 0.43
N VAL A 563 -23.16 18.15 0.59
CA VAL A 563 -23.93 18.70 1.71
C VAL A 563 -23.96 17.65 2.80
N VAL A 564 -23.48 18.02 3.98
CA VAL A 564 -23.37 17.09 5.12
C VAL A 564 -24.12 17.62 6.34
N GLN A 565 -24.75 16.72 7.07
CA GLN A 565 -25.31 16.98 8.39
C GLN A 565 -24.29 16.55 9.46
N LYS A 566 -23.90 17.46 10.34
CA LYS A 566 -22.87 17.22 11.35
C LYS A 566 -23.33 16.19 12.38
N LEU A 567 -22.42 15.29 12.75
CA LEU A 567 -22.62 14.36 13.87
C LEU A 567 -22.06 14.97 15.15
N GLU A 568 -22.81 14.85 16.24
CA GLU A 568 -22.37 15.21 17.58
C GLU A 568 -21.67 14.00 18.21
N ILE A 569 -20.41 14.19 18.63
CA ILE A 569 -19.68 13.17 19.38
C ILE A 569 -20.14 13.21 20.83
N ILE A 570 -20.62 12.07 21.33
CA ILE A 570 -20.99 11.88 22.74
C ILE A 570 -19.73 11.57 23.54
N ARG A 571 -18.95 10.57 23.12
CA ARG A 571 -17.66 10.18 23.70
C ARG A 571 -16.87 9.29 22.75
N PHE A 572 -15.59 9.07 23.07
CA PHE A 572 -14.83 7.96 22.52
C PHE A 572 -14.93 6.78 23.47
N ASP A 573 -15.54 5.68 23.03
CA ASP A 573 -15.60 4.44 23.80
C ASP A 573 -14.33 3.62 23.54
N ARG A 574 -13.43 3.63 24.53
CA ARG A 574 -12.16 2.88 24.48
C ARG A 574 -12.40 1.37 24.43
N HIS A 575 -13.47 0.85 25.02
CA HIS A 575 -13.73 -0.59 25.11
C HIS A 575 -13.97 -1.22 23.74
N VAL A 576 -14.61 -0.49 22.83
CA VAL A 576 -14.87 -0.91 21.45
C VAL A 576 -14.04 -0.16 20.40
N HIS A 577 -13.21 0.79 20.86
CA HIS A 577 -12.34 1.64 20.03
C HIS A 577 -13.11 2.38 18.92
N ALA A 578 -14.19 3.07 19.31
CA ALA A 578 -15.05 3.81 18.39
C ALA A 578 -15.65 5.07 19.04
N TYR A 579 -16.07 6.02 18.22
CA TYR A 579 -16.79 7.20 18.68
C TYR A 579 -18.28 6.92 18.75
N GLU A 580 -18.89 7.17 19.90
CA GLU A 580 -20.34 7.24 20.03
C GLU A 580 -20.82 8.59 19.49
N VAL A 581 -21.81 8.55 18.60
CA VAL A 581 -22.30 9.73 17.89
C VAL A 581 -23.81 9.80 17.90
N LYS A 582 -24.36 10.99 17.69
CA LYS A 582 -25.77 11.20 17.34
C LYS A 582 -25.89 12.25 16.24
N MET A 583 -27.03 12.26 15.56
CA MET A 583 -27.26 13.26 14.51
C MET A 583 -27.43 14.65 15.14
N GLY A 584 -26.63 15.61 14.67
CA GLY A 584 -26.74 17.01 15.08
C GLY A 584 -27.62 17.82 14.13
N ASN A 585 -27.79 19.12 14.41
CA ASN A 585 -28.64 20.02 13.62
C ASN A 585 -27.86 20.92 12.65
N GLN A 586 -26.53 20.92 12.71
CA GLN A 586 -25.68 21.79 11.88
C GLN A 586 -25.42 21.15 10.51
N TRP A 587 -25.41 21.98 9.46
CA TRP A 587 -25.17 21.59 8.08
C TRP A 587 -23.89 22.25 7.55
N HIS A 588 -23.19 21.61 6.63
CA HIS A 588 -22.01 22.17 5.97
C HIS A 588 -22.04 21.84 4.48
N PHE A 589 -21.52 22.76 3.67
CA PHE A 589 -21.23 22.57 2.26
C PHE A 589 -19.71 22.44 2.11
N VAL A 590 -19.23 21.30 1.62
CA VAL A 590 -17.79 21.00 1.55
C VAL A 590 -17.40 20.42 0.21
N GLU A 591 -16.24 20.80 -0.29
CA GLU A 591 -15.63 20.17 -1.45
C GLU A 591 -14.90 18.88 -1.02
N ILE A 592 -15.06 17.79 -1.77
CA ILE A 592 -14.45 16.50 -1.43
C ILE A 592 -12.94 16.60 -1.23
N ASP A 593 -12.25 17.40 -2.06
CA ASP A 593 -10.80 17.53 -2.02
C ASP A 593 -10.29 18.34 -0.80
N THR A 594 -11.19 19.02 -0.07
CA THR A 594 -10.87 19.75 1.16
C THR A 594 -11.02 18.91 2.44
N LEU A 595 -11.56 17.69 2.32
CA LEU A 595 -11.72 16.78 3.46
C LEU A 595 -10.35 16.43 4.06
N LEU A 596 -10.29 16.33 5.40
CA LEU A 596 -9.06 15.91 6.08
C LEU A 596 -8.61 14.50 5.67
N HIS A 597 -9.56 13.66 5.25
CA HIS A 597 -9.29 12.31 4.81
C HIS A 597 -10.30 11.87 3.74
N PHE A 598 -9.78 11.20 2.71
CA PHE A 598 -10.54 10.89 1.50
C PHE A 598 -11.38 9.61 1.56
N TRP A 599 -11.32 8.82 2.66
CA TRP A 599 -12.15 7.63 2.81
C TRP A 599 -13.35 7.88 3.72
N PRO A 600 -14.59 7.80 3.18
CA PRO A 600 -15.78 7.80 4.00
C PRO A 600 -15.92 6.49 4.79
N THR A 601 -16.49 6.59 6.00
CA THR A 601 -16.91 5.46 6.82
C THR A 601 -18.44 5.38 6.90
N HIS A 602 -18.98 4.57 7.81
CA HIS A 602 -20.40 4.30 7.98
C HIS A 602 -20.77 4.35 9.47
N VAL A 603 -21.95 4.90 9.79
CA VAL A 603 -22.52 4.83 11.15
C VAL A 603 -23.06 3.42 11.40
N ARG A 604 -22.66 2.80 12.51
CA ARG A 604 -23.15 1.47 12.90
C ARG A 604 -24.07 1.61 14.10
N PHE A 605 -25.25 1.00 14.01
CA PHE A 605 -26.17 0.94 15.14
C PHE A 605 -25.99 -0.39 15.86
N ILE A 606 -25.40 -0.34 17.06
CA ILE A 606 -25.03 -1.52 17.85
C ILE A 606 -25.42 -1.24 19.30
N ASN A 607 -26.14 -2.17 19.93
CA ASN A 607 -26.61 -2.05 21.31
C ASN A 607 -27.33 -0.72 21.60
N ASN A 608 -28.21 -0.29 20.70
CA ASN A 608 -28.96 0.98 20.75
C ASN A 608 -28.12 2.26 20.69
N VAL A 609 -26.85 2.17 20.29
CA VAL A 609 -25.93 3.31 20.17
C VAL A 609 -25.35 3.38 18.77
N HIS A 610 -25.25 4.59 18.23
CA HIS A 610 -24.62 4.85 16.95
C HIS A 610 -23.11 5.05 17.13
N HIS A 611 -22.33 4.25 16.40
CA HIS A 611 -20.88 4.25 16.47
C HIS A 611 -20.25 4.62 15.12
N VAL A 612 -19.14 5.36 15.19
CA VAL A 612 -18.24 5.62 14.08
C VAL A 612 -16.86 5.12 14.46
N SER A 613 -16.38 4.10 13.75
CA SER A 613 -14.98 3.65 13.82
C SER A 613 -14.28 4.09 12.55
N TYR A 614 -13.15 4.76 12.70
CA TYR A 614 -12.37 5.35 11.61
C TYR A 614 -11.19 4.47 11.20
N ARG A 615 -10.61 4.74 10.03
CA ARG A 615 -9.60 3.86 9.44
C ARG A 615 -8.22 3.94 10.10
N CYS A 616 -7.91 5.10 10.67
CA CYS A 616 -6.64 5.47 11.27
C CYS A 616 -6.89 6.43 12.44
N SER A 617 -5.84 6.77 13.19
CA SER A 617 -5.93 7.70 14.31
C SER A 617 -6.33 9.08 13.82
N VAL A 618 -7.42 9.61 14.37
CA VAL A 618 -7.94 10.93 13.99
C VAL A 618 -7.04 12.08 14.49
N SER A 619 -6.20 11.83 15.50
CA SER A 619 -5.23 12.82 16.01
C SER A 619 -4.17 13.19 14.96
N THR A 620 -3.92 12.32 13.98
CA THR A 620 -2.91 12.53 12.93
C THR A 620 -3.29 13.61 11.90
N PHE A 621 -4.50 14.15 11.99
CA PHE A 621 -4.94 15.28 11.17
C PHE A 621 -4.84 16.64 11.88
N ALA A 622 -4.32 16.70 13.11
CA ALA A 622 -4.20 17.95 13.88
C ALA A 622 -3.20 18.89 13.21
N LYS A 623 -3.61 20.11 12.82
CA LYS A 623 -2.78 21.00 11.99
C LYS A 623 -1.44 21.44 12.65
N SER A 624 -1.34 21.33 13.95
CA SER A 624 -0.13 21.54 14.74
C SER A 624 -0.57 21.46 16.19
N ARG A 625 -0.02 20.55 16.99
CA ARG A 625 0.19 20.91 18.39
C ARG A 625 1.49 21.69 18.40
N VAL A 626 1.39 23.01 18.56
CA VAL A 626 2.54 23.77 19.05
C VAL A 626 2.99 23.04 20.32
N ILE A 627 4.28 22.72 20.35
CA ILE A 627 4.98 22.03 21.44
C ILE A 627 4.61 22.64 22.79
#